data_AF-A0AA89BNZ8-F1
#
_entry.id   AF-A0AA89BNZ8-F1
#
_cell.length_a   1.000
_cell.length_b   1.000
_cell.length_c   1.000
_cell.angle_alpha   90.00
_cell.angle_beta   90.00
_cell.angle_gamma   90.00
#
_symmetry.space_group_name_H-M   'P 1'
#
loop_
_entity.id
_entity.type
_entity.pdbx_description
1 polymer ?
#
loop_
_entity_poly.entity_id
_entity_poly.type
_entity_poly.pdbx_seq_one_letter_code
_entity_poly.pdbx_strand_id
1 'polypeptide(L)'
;MSEKEFLYQVFWKAIRGGATIIVCRDTVGRVYPTEWEELIADMKANIPGAENVVISTHCHNDLGLANANTLAAVNADARQVEVTINGIGERAGNASFEEM
;
A
#
# COMPACT_ATOMS: atom_id res chain seq x y z
N MET A 1 -6.52 10.40 -4.53
CA MET A 1 -6.59 9.50 -3.37
C MET A 1 -8.01 9.50 -2.86
N SER A 2 -8.52 8.38 -2.34
CA SER A 2 -9.80 8.38 -1.61
C SER A 2 -9.66 9.19 -0.31
N GLU A 3 -10.76 9.74 0.20
CA GLU A 3 -10.77 10.37 1.53
C GLU A 3 -10.38 9.35 2.61
N LYS A 4 -9.53 9.76 3.56
CA LYS A 4 -8.95 8.86 4.57
C LYS A 4 -10.04 8.19 5.43
N GLU A 5 -11.06 8.95 5.82
CA GLU A 5 -12.18 8.46 6.63
C GLU A 5 -12.97 7.37 5.90
N PHE A 6 -13.21 7.54 4.61
CA PHE A 6 -13.88 6.54 3.80
C PHE A 6 -13.02 5.28 3.66
N LEU A 7 -11.72 5.45 3.41
CA LEU A 7 -10.76 4.36 3.32
C LEU A 7 -10.76 3.51 4.60
N TYR A 8 -10.71 4.15 5.77
CA TYR A 8 -10.69 3.45 7.06
C TYR A 8 -11.99 2.68 7.29
N GLN A 9 -13.14 3.28 6.96
CA GLN A 9 -14.43 2.60 7.08
C GLN A 9 -14.53 1.37 6.19
N VAL A 10 -14.02 1.43 4.96
CA VAL A 10 -14.03 0.29 4.02
C VAL A 10 -13.15 -0.83 4.54
N PHE A 11 -11.91 -0.54 4.97
CA PHE A 11 -11.03 -1.56 5.51
C PHE A 11 -11.54 -2.15 6.81
N TRP A 12 -12.06 -1.33 7.72
CA TRP A 12 -12.69 -1.82 8.95
C TRP A 12 -13.86 -2.79 8.65
N LYS A 13 -14.71 -2.46 7.68
CA LYS A 13 -15.80 -3.36 7.25
C LYS A 13 -15.25 -4.66 6.67
N ALA A 14 -14.18 -4.61 5.87
CA ALA A 14 -13.54 -5.79 5.31
C ALA A 14 -12.95 -6.69 6.40
N ILE A 15 -12.23 -6.11 7.36
CA ILE A 15 -11.65 -6.84 8.52
C ILE A 15 -12.77 -7.50 9.33
N ARG A 16 -13.86 -6.79 9.62
CA ARG A 16 -15.04 -7.37 10.27
C ARG A 16 -15.71 -8.47 9.46
N GLY A 17 -15.57 -8.43 8.14
CA GLY A 17 -16.00 -9.48 7.22
C GLY A 17 -15.07 -10.69 7.17
N GLY A 18 -13.96 -10.70 7.93
CA GLY A 18 -12.99 -11.79 7.97
C GLY A 18 -11.80 -11.62 7.03
N ALA A 19 -11.59 -10.42 6.46
CA ALA A 19 -10.37 -10.16 5.70
C ALA A 19 -9.15 -10.23 6.63
N THR A 20 -8.15 -11.02 6.25
CA THR A 20 -6.88 -11.16 6.97
C THR A 20 -5.75 -10.37 6.31
N ILE A 21 -5.99 -9.83 5.11
CA ILE A 21 -5.06 -9.02 4.34
C ILE A 21 -5.85 -7.83 3.78
N ILE A 22 -5.34 -6.62 3.97
CA ILE A 22 -5.85 -5.40 3.36
C ILE A 22 -4.79 -4.76 2.47
N VAL A 23 -5.15 -4.38 1.24
CA VAL A 23 -4.19 -3.89 0.24
C VAL A 23 -4.41 -2.39 0.02
N CYS A 24 -3.39 -1.58 0.28
CA CYS A 24 -3.35 -0.17 -0.12
C CYS A 24 -2.62 -0.03 -1.45
N ARG A 25 -3.26 0.60 -2.46
CA ARG A 25 -2.71 0.71 -3.81
C ARG A 25 -2.45 2.14 -4.22
N ASP A 26 -1.27 2.41 -4.76
CA ASP A 26 -1.02 3.62 -5.55
C ASP A 26 -1.49 3.38 -6.97
N THR A 27 -2.81 3.50 -7.18
CA THR A 27 -3.42 3.19 -8.49
C THR A 27 -2.91 4.08 -9.61
N VAL A 28 -2.53 5.34 -9.31
CA VAL A 28 -2.14 6.33 -10.33
C VAL A 28 -0.61 6.42 -10.48
N GLY A 29 0.17 5.99 -9.49
CA GLY A 29 1.63 6.03 -9.52
C GLY A 29 2.20 7.42 -9.22
N ARG A 30 1.51 8.23 -8.40
CA ARG A 30 1.84 9.66 -8.18
C ARG A 30 2.14 10.03 -6.74
N VAL A 31 2.16 9.08 -5.82
CA VAL A 31 2.40 9.37 -4.41
C VAL A 31 3.91 9.46 -4.14
N TYR A 32 4.33 10.37 -3.28
CA TYR A 32 5.72 10.43 -2.82
C TYR A 32 5.96 9.46 -1.65
N PRO A 33 7.20 8.97 -1.46
CA PRO A 33 7.50 7.98 -0.42
C PRO A 33 7.07 8.42 0.99
N THR A 34 7.27 9.69 1.35
CA THR A 34 6.90 10.21 2.67
C THR A 34 5.38 10.23 2.88
N GLU A 35 4.63 10.63 1.86
CA GLU A 35 3.16 10.62 1.90
C GLU A 35 2.61 9.19 1.99
N TRP A 36 3.31 8.24 1.37
CA TRP A 36 2.94 6.83 1.39
C TRP A 36 3.24 6.19 2.74
N GLU A 37 4.41 6.48 3.34
CA GLU A 37 4.77 6.08 4.69
C GLU A 37 3.73 6.57 5.72
N GLU A 38 3.41 7.87 5.66
CA GLU A 38 2.39 8.50 6.51
C GLU A 38 1.03 7.83 6.35
N LEU A 39 0.59 7.55 5.12
CA LEU A 39 -0.70 6.90 4.88
C LEU A 39 -0.76 5.50 5.49
N ILE A 40 0.29 4.70 5.34
CA ILE A 40 0.32 3.33 5.88
C ILE A 40 0.37 3.36 7.42
N ALA A 41 1.16 4.25 8.00
CA ALA A 41 1.22 4.46 9.45
C ALA A 41 -0.15 4.91 10.00
N ASP A 42 -0.80 5.86 9.32
CA ASP A 42 -2.13 6.34 9.67
C ASP A 42 -3.18 5.22 9.58
N MET A 43 -3.16 4.40 8.53
CA MET A 43 -4.05 3.24 8.40
C MET A 43 -3.91 2.30 9.58
N LYS A 44 -2.68 1.94 9.95
CA LYS A 44 -2.41 1.06 11.08
C LYS A 44 -2.89 1.66 12.41
N ALA A 45 -2.75 2.98 12.58
CA ALA A 45 -3.16 3.66 13.81
C ALA A 45 -4.69 3.85 13.92
N ASN A 46 -5.40 4.01 12.81
CA ASN A 46 -6.79 4.49 12.80
C ASN A 46 -7.82 3.43 12.40
N ILE A 47 -7.43 2.31 11.79
CA ILE A 47 -8.36 1.26 11.39
C ILE A 47 -8.49 0.23 12.53
N PRO A 48 -9.67 0.09 13.16
CA PRO A 48 -9.82 -0.88 14.25
C PRO A 48 -9.62 -2.31 13.75
N GLY A 49 -8.74 -3.07 14.42
CA GLY A 49 -8.39 -4.43 14.05
C GLY A 49 -7.28 -4.55 13.01
N ALA A 50 -6.69 -3.43 12.56
CA ALA A 50 -5.56 -3.44 11.64
C ALA A 50 -4.35 -4.18 12.19
N GLU A 51 -4.17 -4.20 13.51
CA GLU A 51 -3.12 -4.94 14.22
C GLU A 51 -3.24 -6.46 14.08
N ASN A 52 -4.42 -6.97 13.69
CA ASN A 52 -4.70 -8.40 13.54
C ASN A 52 -4.66 -8.87 12.08
N VAL A 53 -4.33 -7.99 11.13
CA VAL A 53 -4.31 -8.30 9.69
C VAL A 53 -3.01 -7.83 9.06
N VAL A 54 -2.69 -8.39 7.89
CA VAL A 54 -1.54 -7.95 7.11
C VAL A 54 -1.92 -6.73 6.29
N ILE A 55 -1.16 -5.65 6.43
CA ILE A 55 -1.20 -4.53 5.50
C ILE A 55 -0.28 -4.86 4.33
N SER A 56 -0.87 -4.95 3.14
CA SER A 56 -0.20 -5.13 1.86
C SER A 56 -0.12 -3.79 1.11
N THR A 57 0.96 -3.59 0.36
CA THR A 57 1.14 -2.42 -0.51
C THR A 57 1.31 -2.83 -1.97
N HIS A 58 0.75 -2.04 -2.88
CA HIS A 58 0.89 -2.20 -4.33
C HIS A 58 1.20 -0.84 -4.94
N CYS A 59 2.40 -0.65 -5.49
CA CYS A 59 2.85 0.64 -6.00
C CYS A 59 3.08 0.61 -7.52
N HIS A 60 2.60 1.64 -8.22
CA HIS A 60 2.85 1.85 -9.65
C HIS A 60 3.99 2.84 -9.89
N ASN A 61 4.65 2.70 -11.03
CA ASN A 61 5.93 3.35 -11.32
C ASN A 61 5.83 4.61 -12.20
N ASP A 62 4.67 5.25 -12.30
CA ASP A 62 4.42 6.38 -13.22
C ASP A 62 5.37 7.58 -13.00
N LEU A 63 5.87 7.77 -11.78
CA LEU A 63 6.91 8.77 -11.46
C LEU A 63 8.31 8.17 -11.22
N GLY A 64 8.50 6.88 -11.47
CA GLY A 64 9.76 6.18 -11.17
C GLY A 64 10.00 5.93 -9.67
N LEU A 65 8.93 5.96 -8.85
CA LEU A 65 9.00 5.90 -7.39
C LEU A 65 8.41 4.61 -6.80
N ALA A 66 8.05 3.61 -7.60
CA ALA A 66 7.31 2.45 -7.11
C ALA A 66 8.03 1.69 -5.98
N ASN A 67 9.32 1.39 -6.15
CA ASN A 67 10.09 0.68 -5.13
C ASN A 67 10.34 1.55 -3.90
N ALA A 68 10.60 2.85 -4.08
CA ALA A 68 10.76 3.78 -2.97
C ALA A 68 9.48 3.87 -2.13
N ASN A 69 8.32 3.94 -2.77
CA ASN A 69 7.01 3.89 -2.11
C ASN A 69 6.81 2.52 -1.42
N THR A 70 7.18 1.42 -2.07
CA THR A 70 7.05 0.08 -1.49
C THR A 70 7.90 -0.07 -0.22
N LEU A 71 9.16 0.39 -0.23
CA LEU A 71 10.04 0.39 0.94
C LEU A 71 9.54 1.34 2.04
N ALA A 72 9.01 2.50 1.66
CA ALA A 72 8.39 3.43 2.61
C ALA A 72 7.18 2.80 3.32
N ALA A 73 6.33 2.06 2.59
CA ALA A 73 5.25 1.29 3.20
C ALA A 73 5.77 0.21 4.16
N VAL A 74 6.85 -0.50 3.81
CA VAL A 74 7.48 -1.49 4.68
C VAL A 74 8.00 -0.84 5.97
N ASN A 75 8.64 0.33 5.87
CA ASN A 75 9.07 1.11 7.04
C ASN A 75 7.89 1.50 7.95
N ALA A 76 6.73 1.81 7.36
CA ALA A 76 5.47 2.08 8.06
C ALA A 76 4.70 0.82 8.50
N ASP A 77 5.34 -0.35 8.46
CA ASP A 77 4.81 -1.62 8.93
C ASP A 77 3.92 -2.41 7.96
N ALA A 78 3.92 -2.09 6.66
CA ALA A 78 3.41 -3.04 5.67
C ALA A 78 4.25 -4.33 5.71
N ARG A 79 3.56 -5.48 5.64
CA ARG A 79 4.17 -6.81 5.78
C ARG A 79 4.00 -7.69 4.54
N GLN A 80 3.33 -7.19 3.53
CA GLN A 80 3.23 -7.79 2.21
C GLN A 80 3.45 -6.72 1.15
N VAL A 81 4.12 -7.11 0.07
CA VAL A 81 4.37 -6.27 -1.09
C VAL A 81 3.84 -6.98 -2.33
N GLU A 82 3.04 -6.28 -3.14
CA GLU A 82 2.58 -6.73 -4.45
C GLU A 82 3.49 -6.09 -5.50
N VAL A 83 4.38 -6.92 -6.05
CA VAL A 83 5.44 -6.55 -6.99
C VAL A 83 5.49 -7.54 -8.15
N THR A 84 6.21 -7.21 -9.21
CA THR A 84 6.36 -8.10 -10.37
C THR A 84 7.82 -8.23 -10.80
N ILE A 85 8.13 -9.37 -11.42
CA ILE A 85 9.44 -9.61 -12.06
C ILE A 85 9.67 -8.52 -13.11
N ASN A 86 10.79 -7.82 -13.02
CA ASN A 86 11.16 -6.70 -13.90
C ASN A 86 10.15 -5.53 -13.90
N GLY A 87 9.29 -5.43 -12.88
CA GLY A 87 8.29 -4.36 -12.78
C GLY A 87 7.18 -4.39 -13.85
N ILE A 88 6.96 -5.54 -14.52
CA ILE A 88 5.92 -5.67 -15.55
C ILE A 88 4.54 -5.30 -14.99
N GLY A 89 3.81 -4.43 -15.71
CA GLY A 89 2.47 -3.97 -15.37
C GLY A 89 1.93 -3.01 -16.42
N GLU A 90 0.71 -2.51 -16.22
CA GLU A 90 0.16 -1.46 -17.08
C GLU A 90 0.96 -0.15 -16.95
N ARG A 91 0.93 0.69 -17.99
CA ARG A 91 1.60 2.00 -18.05
C ARG A 91 3.11 1.88 -17.80
N ALA A 92 3.61 2.58 -16.78
CA ALA A 92 5.02 2.55 -16.39
C ALA A 92 5.40 1.30 -15.56
N GLY A 93 4.44 0.44 -15.24
CA GLY A 93 4.67 -0.82 -14.53
C GLY A 93 4.43 -0.74 -13.02
N ASN A 94 4.76 -1.86 -12.36
CA ASN A 94 4.72 -2.02 -10.91
C ASN A 94 6.12 -1.86 -10.30
N ALA A 95 6.21 -1.90 -8.98
CA ALA A 95 7.49 -2.08 -8.30
C ALA A 95 8.17 -3.39 -8.75
N SER A 96 9.47 -3.33 -8.97
CA SER A 96 10.30 -4.42 -9.48
C SER A 96 10.77 -5.30 -8.32
N PHE A 97 10.51 -6.61 -8.37
CA PHE A 97 10.86 -7.53 -7.27
C PHE A 97 12.37 -7.58 -7.00
N GLU A 98 13.18 -7.48 -8.03
CA GLU A 98 14.63 -7.67 -8.01
C GLU A 98 15.38 -6.50 -7.37
N GLU A 99 14.71 -5.36 -7.24
CA GLU A 99 15.24 -4.11 -6.73
C GLU A 99 14.73 -3.80 -5.30
N MET A 100 14.08 -4.77 -4.67
CA MET A 100 13.48 -4.70 -3.32
C MET A 100 14.34 -5.39 -2.25
#